data_AF-A0A3M0ZGG7-F1
#
_entry.id   AF-A0A3M0ZGG7-F1
#
_cell.length_a   1.000
_cell.length_b   1.000
_cell.length_c   1.000
_cell.angle_alpha   90.00
_cell.angle_beta   90.00
_cell.angle_gamma   90.00
#
_symmetry.space_group_name_H-M   'P 1'
#
loop_
_entity.id
_entity.type
_entity.pdbx_description
1 polymer ?
#
loop_
_entity_poly.entity_id
_entity_poly.type
_entity_poly.pdbx_seq_one_letter_code
_entity_poly.pdbx_strand_id
1 'polypeptide(L)'
;MSDEKEQGINWPHVEPLSMPTTGVWAQKRRLAAAMRTVIDRLVITNAPEDKIREAADALEYFAGTLGGYPTRSKLWGYAESSTAGNVAAFFDLSPMIGLANPLAPPITMHPKNDRVYGEVVFGSAYEGPPGSVHGGYVAAAFDEVLGFAQSLTGSPGMTGTLTVRYRRPTPLHTELRFEGWVDRVEGRKIFTRAELRAAGELTAEAEGLFISIDQDRFAELLEKQAEQERRRRSAEED
;
A
#
# COMPACT_ATOMS: atom_id res chain seq x y z
N MET A 1 -39.31 -2.16 21.01
CA MET A 1 -38.41 -3.30 21.29
C MET A 1 -37.64 -3.55 20.01
N SER A 2 -36.50 -2.88 19.93
CA SER A 2 -35.46 -3.04 18.93
C SER A 2 -34.76 -4.38 19.14
N ASP A 3 -34.58 -5.16 18.09
CA ASP A 3 -33.44 -6.09 17.94
C ASP A 3 -33.48 -6.69 16.53
N GLU A 4 -33.00 -5.92 15.55
CA GLU A 4 -32.40 -6.48 14.34
C GLU A 4 -30.97 -5.96 14.29
N LYS A 5 -30.06 -6.73 14.89
CA LYS A 5 -28.62 -6.55 14.67
C LYS A 5 -28.34 -6.89 13.22
N GLU A 6 -28.13 -5.86 12.42
CA GLU A 6 -27.50 -5.95 11.11
C GLU A 6 -26.23 -6.80 11.24
N GLN A 7 -26.25 -7.95 10.55
CA GLN A 7 -25.09 -8.79 10.38
C GLN A 7 -24.08 -8.03 9.53
N GLY A 8 -23.16 -7.34 10.21
CA GLY A 8 -22.00 -6.72 9.59
C GLY A 8 -21.26 -7.75 8.76
N ILE A 9 -20.94 -7.40 7.51
CA ILE A 9 -20.14 -8.22 6.60
C ILE A 9 -18.80 -8.50 7.30
N ASN A 10 -18.59 -9.75 7.70
CA ASN A 10 -17.34 -10.20 8.32
C ASN A 10 -16.27 -10.28 7.24
N TRP A 11 -15.54 -9.18 7.02
CA TRP A 11 -14.41 -9.15 6.09
C TRP A 11 -13.28 -10.00 6.65
N PRO A 12 -12.67 -10.92 5.87
CA PRO A 12 -11.60 -11.76 6.37
C PRO A 12 -10.44 -10.90 6.86
N HIS A 13 -10.06 -11.11 8.12
CA HIS A 13 -8.79 -10.65 8.68
C HIS A 13 -7.67 -11.28 7.85
N VAL A 14 -7.02 -10.50 6.98
CA VAL A 14 -5.84 -10.96 6.26
C VAL A 14 -4.63 -10.43 7.01
N GLU A 15 -4.01 -11.25 7.85
CA GLU A 15 -2.60 -10.99 8.17
C GLU A 15 -1.81 -11.31 6.91
N PRO A 16 -1.12 -10.35 6.27
CA PRO A 16 -0.38 -10.61 5.03
C PRO A 16 0.67 -11.72 5.20
N LEU A 17 1.14 -11.90 6.45
CA LEU A 17 2.08 -12.92 6.89
C LEU A 17 1.46 -14.29 7.20
N SER A 18 0.14 -14.40 7.44
CA SER A 18 -0.49 -15.69 7.83
C SER A 18 -1.04 -16.49 6.66
N MET A 19 -1.16 -15.91 5.47
CA MET A 19 -1.50 -16.64 4.26
C MET A 19 -0.32 -17.53 3.86
N PRO A 20 -0.46 -18.87 3.81
CA PRO A 20 0.58 -19.74 3.28
C PRO A 20 0.67 -19.50 1.77
N THR A 21 1.47 -18.51 1.37
CA THR A 21 1.83 -18.34 -0.03
C THR A 21 2.80 -19.45 -0.40
N THR A 22 2.29 -20.51 -0.99
CA THR A 22 3.10 -21.57 -1.61
C THR A 22 3.39 -21.22 -3.07
N GLY A 23 4.38 -21.88 -3.67
CA GLY A 23 4.71 -21.72 -5.09
C GLY A 23 5.18 -20.31 -5.46
N VAL A 24 4.65 -19.78 -6.57
CA VAL A 24 5.16 -18.56 -7.23
C VAL A 24 5.08 -17.32 -6.33
N TRP A 25 4.03 -17.17 -5.52
CA TRP A 25 3.87 -15.98 -4.67
C TRP A 25 4.88 -15.93 -3.52
N ALA A 26 5.24 -17.08 -2.93
CA ALA A 26 6.33 -17.15 -1.95
C ALA A 26 7.64 -16.63 -2.56
N GLN A 27 7.95 -17.06 -3.79
CA GLN A 27 9.17 -16.64 -4.47
C GLN A 27 9.11 -15.17 -4.90
N LYS A 28 7.94 -14.64 -5.28
CA LYS A 28 7.77 -13.21 -5.56
C LYS A 28 8.01 -12.34 -4.32
N ARG A 29 7.44 -12.72 -3.16
CA ARG A 29 7.68 -12.01 -1.89
C ARG A 29 9.14 -12.06 -1.49
N ARG A 30 9.79 -13.24 -1.62
CA ARG A 30 11.23 -13.40 -1.38
C ARG A 30 12.07 -12.51 -2.30
N LEU A 31 11.75 -12.49 -3.60
CA LEU A 31 12.44 -11.65 -4.57
C LEU A 31 12.27 -10.16 -4.24
N ALA A 32 11.04 -9.72 -3.96
CA ALA A 32 10.77 -8.34 -3.58
C ALA A 32 11.51 -7.94 -2.29
N ALA A 33 11.64 -8.84 -1.31
CA ALA A 33 12.43 -8.60 -0.10
C ALA A 33 13.93 -8.44 -0.39
N ALA A 34 14.49 -9.25 -1.29
CA ALA A 34 15.87 -9.11 -1.73
C ALA A 34 16.07 -7.77 -2.48
N MET A 35 15.14 -7.41 -3.36
CA MET A 35 15.16 -6.13 -4.08
C MET A 35 15.06 -4.93 -3.12
N ARG A 36 14.20 -4.98 -2.09
CA ARG A 36 14.14 -3.96 -1.03
C ARG A 36 15.51 -3.76 -0.37
N THR A 37 16.20 -4.86 -0.06
CA THR A 37 17.55 -4.81 0.52
C THR A 37 18.56 -4.14 -0.43
N VAL A 38 18.46 -4.42 -1.74
CA VAL A 38 19.31 -3.77 -2.74
C VAL A 38 18.99 -2.28 -2.85
N ILE A 39 17.71 -1.91 -2.93
CA ILE A 39 17.25 -0.51 -3.02
C ILE A 39 17.73 0.30 -1.80
N ASP A 40 17.54 -0.24 -0.60
CA ASP A 40 17.95 0.38 0.66
C ASP A 40 19.47 0.60 0.73
N ARG A 41 20.27 -0.38 0.29
CA ARG A 41 21.73 -0.28 0.30
C ARG A 41 22.29 0.59 -0.81
N LEU A 42 21.65 0.63 -1.98
CA LEU A 42 22.11 1.39 -3.14
C LEU A 42 22.20 2.88 -2.83
N VAL A 43 21.24 3.41 -2.07
CA VAL A 43 21.18 4.86 -1.77
C VAL A 43 22.25 5.32 -0.78
N ILE A 44 22.87 4.40 -0.03
CA ILE A 44 23.87 4.74 1.01
C ILE A 44 25.29 4.22 0.72
N THR A 45 25.45 3.29 -0.21
CA THR A 45 26.74 2.64 -0.46
C THR A 45 27.75 3.59 -1.11
N ASN A 46 29.02 3.46 -0.74
CA ASN A 46 30.16 4.10 -1.38
C ASN A 46 31.10 3.06 -2.03
N ALA A 47 30.53 1.95 -2.50
CA ALA A 47 31.31 0.86 -3.09
C ALA A 47 32.17 1.36 -4.28
N PRO A 48 33.34 0.74 -4.53
CA PRO A 48 34.17 1.03 -5.69
C PRO A 48 33.41 0.88 -7.03
N GLU A 49 33.81 1.65 -8.04
CA GLU A 49 33.15 1.69 -9.35
C GLU A 49 33.02 0.30 -10.00
N ASP A 50 34.05 -0.55 -9.90
CA ASP A 50 34.04 -1.90 -10.45
C ASP A 50 32.95 -2.77 -9.82
N LYS A 51 32.67 -2.57 -8.52
CA LYS A 51 31.60 -3.27 -7.80
C LYS A 51 30.22 -2.74 -8.13
N ILE A 52 30.08 -1.44 -8.36
CA ILE A 52 28.83 -0.86 -8.86
C ILE A 52 28.51 -1.37 -10.26
N ARG A 53 29.52 -1.44 -11.14
CA ARG A 53 29.39 -1.99 -12.50
C ARG A 53 28.97 -3.46 -12.49
N GLU A 54 29.65 -4.29 -11.70
CA GLU A 54 29.31 -5.71 -11.53
C GLU A 54 27.85 -5.91 -11.08
N ALA A 55 27.39 -5.08 -10.13
CA ALA A 55 26.01 -5.13 -9.66
C ALA A 55 25.00 -4.64 -10.72
N ALA A 56 25.34 -3.60 -11.49
CA ALA A 56 24.50 -3.09 -12.57
C ALA A 56 24.30 -4.15 -13.66
N ASP A 57 25.39 -4.74 -14.18
CA ASP A 57 25.35 -5.79 -15.20
C ASP A 57 24.47 -6.97 -14.77
N ALA A 58 24.58 -7.38 -13.49
CA ALA A 58 23.78 -8.46 -12.94
C ALA A 58 22.28 -8.12 -12.85
N LEU A 59 21.93 -6.89 -12.45
CA LEU A 59 20.54 -6.44 -12.36
C LEU A 59 19.91 -6.24 -13.73
N GLU A 60 20.66 -5.75 -14.71
CA GLU A 60 20.21 -5.61 -16.10
C GLU A 60 19.93 -6.98 -16.73
N TYR A 61 20.83 -7.95 -16.53
CA TYR A 61 20.59 -9.33 -16.97
C TYR A 61 19.35 -9.94 -16.30
N PHE A 62 19.19 -9.73 -15.00
CA PHE A 62 18.02 -10.22 -14.26
C PHE A 62 16.72 -9.56 -14.74
N ALA A 63 16.73 -8.25 -14.98
CA ALA A 63 15.59 -7.51 -15.52
C ALA A 63 15.22 -8.01 -16.93
N GLY A 64 16.22 -8.24 -17.80
CA GLY A 64 16.01 -8.82 -19.13
C GLY A 64 15.38 -10.21 -19.06
N THR A 65 15.78 -11.03 -18.10
CA THR A 65 15.18 -12.35 -17.85
C THR A 65 13.70 -12.23 -17.47
N LEU A 66 13.34 -11.29 -16.58
CA LEU A 66 11.94 -11.05 -16.20
C LEU A 66 11.10 -10.51 -17.37
N GLY A 67 11.68 -9.64 -18.20
CA GLY A 67 11.03 -9.08 -19.39
C GLY A 67 10.71 -10.10 -20.49
N GLY A 68 11.40 -11.25 -20.50
CA GLY A 68 11.15 -12.35 -21.42
C GLY A 68 9.87 -13.16 -21.15
N TYR A 69 9.15 -12.88 -20.05
CA TYR A 69 7.92 -13.57 -19.69
C TYR A 69 6.67 -12.73 -19.99
N PRO A 70 5.50 -13.36 -20.22
CA PRO A 70 4.26 -12.63 -20.44
C PRO A 70 3.93 -11.65 -19.32
N THR A 71 3.54 -10.43 -19.69
CA THR A 71 3.05 -9.41 -18.76
C THR A 71 1.64 -9.76 -18.27
N ARG A 72 1.31 -9.35 -17.04
CA ARG A 72 -0.07 -9.50 -16.55
C ARG A 72 -0.98 -8.61 -17.37
N SER A 73 -2.05 -9.18 -17.92
CA SER A 73 -3.05 -8.48 -18.72
C SER A 73 -4.05 -7.65 -17.92
N LYS A 74 -4.01 -7.77 -16.60
CA LYS A 74 -4.79 -6.97 -15.66
C LYS A 74 -3.80 -6.47 -14.61
N LEU A 75 -3.47 -5.17 -14.61
CA LEU A 75 -2.96 -4.57 -13.39
C LEU A 75 -4.15 -4.57 -12.43
N TRP A 76 -4.16 -5.51 -11.47
CA TRP A 76 -5.10 -5.47 -10.34
C TRP A 76 -4.71 -4.32 -9.41
N GLY A 77 -4.66 -3.09 -9.92
CA GLY A 77 -4.52 -1.85 -9.17
C GLY A 77 -5.92 -1.34 -8.82
N TYR A 78 -6.65 -2.13 -8.03
CA TYR A 78 -7.90 -1.69 -7.43
C TYR A 78 -7.59 -0.71 -6.31
N ALA A 79 -7.97 0.56 -6.43
CA ALA A 79 -8.20 1.34 -5.24
C ALA A 79 -9.39 0.68 -4.53
N GLU A 80 -9.16 0.20 -3.31
CA GLU A 80 -10.15 -0.38 -2.37
C GLU A 80 -10.44 -1.88 -2.42
N SER A 81 -10.49 -2.42 -1.21
CA SER A 81 -10.43 -3.83 -0.84
C SER A 81 -11.75 -4.59 -0.98
N SER A 82 -12.89 -3.95 -1.25
CA SER A 82 -14.21 -4.52 -0.96
C SER A 82 -14.81 -5.51 -1.97
N THR A 83 -14.19 -5.78 -3.13
CA THR A 83 -14.86 -6.59 -4.20
C THR A 83 -13.99 -7.63 -4.92
N ALA A 84 -12.71 -7.80 -4.57
CA ALA A 84 -11.84 -8.75 -5.27
C ALA A 84 -11.91 -10.17 -4.67
N GLY A 85 -12.37 -11.16 -5.45
CA GLY A 85 -12.45 -12.58 -5.06
C GLY A 85 -11.11 -13.27 -4.70
N ASN A 86 -9.98 -12.58 -4.83
CA ASN A 86 -8.69 -13.00 -4.25
C ASN A 86 -7.94 -11.79 -3.66
N VAL A 87 -8.37 -11.41 -2.46
CA VAL A 87 -7.89 -10.27 -1.67
C VAL A 87 -6.37 -10.34 -1.37
N ALA A 88 -5.81 -11.55 -1.26
CA ALA A 88 -4.41 -11.75 -0.84
C ALA A 88 -3.38 -11.35 -1.92
N ALA A 89 -3.64 -11.69 -3.18
CA ALA A 89 -2.75 -11.37 -4.30
C ALA A 89 -2.72 -9.86 -4.64
N PHE A 90 -3.77 -9.13 -4.23
CA PHE A 90 -3.94 -7.70 -4.43
C PHE A 90 -3.07 -6.91 -3.45
N PHE A 91 -3.19 -7.18 -2.15
CA PHE A 91 -2.39 -6.52 -1.13
C PHE A 91 -0.90 -6.67 -1.36
N ASP A 92 -0.47 -7.82 -1.88
CA ASP A 92 0.95 -8.11 -2.19
C ASP A 92 1.61 -7.12 -3.16
N LEU A 93 0.84 -6.40 -3.98
CA LEU A 93 1.38 -5.44 -4.95
C LEU A 93 1.21 -3.98 -4.54
N SER A 94 0.51 -3.70 -3.44
CA SER A 94 0.33 -2.33 -2.95
C SER A 94 1.69 -1.63 -2.78
N PRO A 95 1.81 -0.34 -3.14
CA PRO A 95 3.04 0.42 -2.96
C PRO A 95 3.36 0.71 -1.49
N MET A 96 2.43 0.46 -0.56
CA MET A 96 2.66 0.72 0.87
C MET A 96 2.63 -0.54 1.73
N ILE A 97 1.77 -1.53 1.42
CA ILE A 97 1.63 -2.77 2.22
C ILE A 97 2.09 -4.03 1.49
N GLY A 98 2.48 -3.91 0.22
CA GLY A 98 2.73 -5.05 -0.66
C GLY A 98 4.02 -5.80 -0.39
N LEU A 99 3.89 -7.04 0.09
CA LEU A 99 5.04 -7.93 0.32
C LEU A 99 5.79 -8.30 -0.97
N ALA A 100 5.11 -8.32 -2.12
CA ALA A 100 5.67 -8.57 -3.44
C ALA A 100 5.98 -7.29 -4.25
N ASN A 101 5.82 -6.10 -3.66
CA ASN A 101 6.23 -4.84 -4.26
C ASN A 101 7.56 -4.37 -3.63
N PRO A 102 8.66 -4.27 -4.40
CA PRO A 102 9.95 -3.87 -3.85
C PRO A 102 10.05 -2.39 -3.48
N LEU A 103 9.07 -1.56 -3.84
CA LEU A 103 8.99 -0.16 -3.40
C LEU A 103 8.30 -0.01 -2.04
N ALA A 104 7.51 -1.00 -1.62
CA ALA A 104 6.76 -0.92 -0.37
C ALA A 104 7.66 -1.09 0.86
N PRO A 105 7.51 -0.27 1.92
CA PRO A 105 8.17 -0.46 3.21
C PRO A 105 7.54 -1.57 4.08
N PRO A 106 6.77 -2.48 3.47
CA PRO A 106 5.42 -2.93 3.87
C PRO A 106 4.90 -2.51 5.26
N ILE A 107 3.80 -1.74 5.29
CA ILE A 107 3.04 -1.50 6.53
C ILE A 107 2.24 -2.76 6.88
N THR A 108 2.40 -3.27 8.10
CA THR A 108 1.56 -4.35 8.62
C THR A 108 0.33 -3.73 9.27
N MET A 109 -0.87 -4.15 8.86
CA MET A 109 -2.13 -3.59 9.36
C MET A 109 -2.90 -4.60 10.20
N HIS A 110 -3.42 -4.13 11.33
CA HIS A 110 -4.19 -4.89 12.30
C HIS A 110 -5.49 -4.15 12.64
N PRO A 111 -6.65 -4.57 12.11
CA PRO A 111 -7.92 -4.05 12.58
C PRO A 111 -8.19 -4.59 14.00
N LYS A 112 -8.63 -3.71 14.90
CA LYS A 112 -9.05 -4.09 16.25
C LYS A 112 -10.18 -3.17 16.70
N ASN A 113 -11.35 -3.77 16.93
CA ASN A 113 -12.61 -3.06 17.13
C ASN A 113 -12.88 -2.14 15.92
N ASP A 114 -13.10 -0.85 16.14
CA ASP A 114 -13.38 0.16 15.11
C ASP A 114 -12.14 0.97 14.71
N ARG A 115 -10.94 0.42 14.94
CA ARG A 115 -9.66 1.07 14.65
C ARG A 115 -8.74 0.16 13.86
N VAL A 116 -7.79 0.78 13.17
CA VAL A 116 -6.72 0.12 12.42
C VAL A 116 -5.40 0.54 13.03
N TYR A 117 -4.55 -0.43 13.35
CA TYR A 117 -3.19 -0.20 13.81
C TYR A 117 -2.23 -0.60 12.70
N GLY A 118 -1.29 0.28 12.36
CA GLY A 118 -0.27 0.03 11.35
C GLY A 118 1.12 0.01 11.96
N GLU A 119 1.99 -0.90 11.55
CA GLU A 119 3.40 -0.95 11.99
C GLU A 119 4.32 -0.98 10.78
N VAL A 120 5.37 -0.15 10.78
CA VAL A 120 6.31 -0.05 9.67
C VAL A 120 7.68 0.45 10.13
N VAL A 121 8.74 0.03 9.42
CA VAL A 121 10.08 0.61 9.54
C VAL A 121 10.51 1.12 8.16
N PHE A 122 10.68 2.43 8.04
CA PHE A 122 11.23 3.04 6.82
C PHE A 122 12.76 2.99 6.84
N GLY A 123 13.35 2.33 5.84
CA GLY A 123 14.80 2.32 5.59
C GLY A 123 15.32 3.58 4.89
N SER A 124 16.61 3.61 4.57
CA SER A 124 17.29 4.77 3.99
C SER A 124 16.75 5.17 2.63
N ALA A 125 16.17 4.24 1.87
CA ALA A 125 15.55 4.53 0.57
C ALA A 125 14.35 5.50 0.63
N TYR A 126 13.80 5.74 1.83
CA TYR A 126 12.65 6.62 2.05
C TYR A 126 13.03 7.96 2.68
N GLU A 127 14.32 8.26 2.77
CA GLU A 127 14.83 9.51 3.34
C GLU A 127 14.35 10.72 2.55
N GLY A 128 13.99 11.79 3.26
CA GLY A 128 13.78 13.12 2.68
C GLY A 128 14.75 14.10 3.33
N PRO A 129 14.38 14.74 4.44
CA PRO A 129 15.34 15.44 5.28
C PRO A 129 16.32 14.45 5.93
N PRO A 130 17.55 14.87 6.29
CA PRO A 130 18.52 14.01 6.96
C PRO A 130 17.94 13.28 8.18
N GLY A 131 18.06 11.95 8.19
CA GLY A 131 17.59 11.05 9.25
C GLY A 131 16.07 10.91 9.36
N SER A 132 15.30 11.49 8.44
CA SER A 132 13.83 11.53 8.50
C SER A 132 13.17 10.98 7.25
N VAL A 133 12.04 10.31 7.43
CA VAL A 133 11.16 9.86 6.34
C VAL A 133 10.70 11.07 5.54
N HIS A 134 10.79 10.99 4.21
CA HIS A 134 10.26 12.02 3.33
C HIS A 134 8.74 12.18 3.56
N GLY A 135 8.28 13.43 3.70
CA GLY A 135 6.86 13.71 3.99
C GLY A 135 5.90 13.08 2.96
N GLY A 136 6.30 13.01 1.69
CA GLY A 136 5.52 12.31 0.65
C GLY A 136 5.23 10.83 0.97
N TYR A 137 6.19 10.08 1.52
CA TYR A 137 5.96 8.69 1.93
C TYR A 137 5.08 8.58 3.17
N VAL A 138 5.20 9.54 4.11
CA VAL A 138 4.30 9.63 5.26
C VAL A 138 2.87 9.91 4.81
N ALA A 139 2.67 10.81 3.83
CA ALA A 139 1.35 11.10 3.27
C ALA A 139 0.76 9.88 2.54
N ALA A 140 1.55 9.19 1.72
CA ALA A 140 1.12 7.96 1.07
C ALA A 140 0.75 6.85 2.08
N ALA A 141 1.52 6.74 3.17
CA ALA A 141 1.20 5.81 4.25
C ALA A 141 -0.12 6.15 4.95
N PHE A 142 -0.39 7.44 5.20
CA PHE A 142 -1.68 7.86 5.73
C PHE A 142 -2.83 7.56 4.78
N ASP A 143 -2.67 7.79 3.47
CA ASP A 143 -3.70 7.43 2.49
C ASP A 143 -4.05 5.95 2.57
N GLU A 144 -3.06 5.06 2.61
CA GLU A 144 -3.27 3.62 2.72
C GLU A 144 -3.93 3.22 4.05
N VAL A 145 -3.46 3.75 5.19
CA VAL A 145 -4.02 3.46 6.53
C VAL A 145 -5.47 3.93 6.64
N LEU A 146 -5.76 5.15 6.17
CA LEU A 146 -7.10 5.71 6.20
C LEU A 146 -8.01 5.02 5.20
N GLY A 147 -7.48 4.60 4.05
CA GLY A 147 -8.17 3.79 3.05
C GLY A 147 -8.55 2.40 3.57
N PHE A 148 -7.74 1.82 4.45
CA PHE A 148 -8.11 0.60 5.19
C PHE A 148 -9.14 0.90 6.28
N ALA A 149 -8.99 2.00 7.03
CA ALA A 149 -9.94 2.36 8.08
C ALA A 149 -11.34 2.63 7.53
N GLN A 150 -11.46 3.34 6.40
CA GLN A 150 -12.76 3.59 5.77
C GLN A 150 -13.40 2.29 5.24
N SER A 151 -12.60 1.31 4.77
CA SER A 151 -13.17 0.08 4.21
C SER A 151 -13.87 -0.78 5.27
N LEU A 152 -13.56 -0.58 6.56
CA LEU A 152 -14.28 -1.18 7.68
C LEU A 152 -15.74 -0.72 7.79
N THR A 153 -16.14 0.36 7.11
CA THR A 153 -17.55 0.79 7.00
C THR A 153 -18.38 -0.10 6.07
N GLY A 154 -17.75 -1.02 5.34
CA GLY A 154 -18.42 -1.89 4.37
C GLY A 154 -18.74 -1.21 3.03
N SER A 155 -18.36 0.05 2.84
CA SER A 155 -18.56 0.80 1.60
C SER A 155 -17.21 1.19 1.01
N PRO A 156 -16.87 0.77 -0.24
CA PRO A 156 -15.71 1.34 -0.95
C PRO A 156 -15.91 2.85 -1.11
N GLY A 157 -14.90 3.63 -0.74
CA GLY A 157 -14.85 5.04 -1.05
C GLY A 157 -13.47 5.50 -1.47
N MET A 158 -13.45 6.30 -2.53
CA MET A 158 -12.24 6.89 -3.13
C MET A 158 -11.77 8.09 -2.32
N THR A 159 -10.44 8.28 -2.20
CA THR A 159 -9.87 9.47 -1.55
C THR A 159 -10.35 10.74 -2.25
N GLY A 160 -11.14 11.55 -1.53
CA GLY A 160 -11.55 12.88 -1.95
C GLY A 160 -10.57 13.95 -1.51
N THR A 161 -10.19 13.95 -0.23
CA THR A 161 -9.15 14.86 0.30
C THR A 161 -8.31 14.17 1.37
N LEU A 162 -7.02 14.49 1.40
CA LEU A 162 -6.10 14.09 2.45
C LEU A 162 -5.37 15.33 2.99
N THR A 163 -5.50 15.59 4.28
CA THR A 163 -4.78 16.66 4.98
C THR A 163 -3.82 16.05 5.98
N VAL A 164 -2.52 16.30 5.83
CA VAL A 164 -1.49 15.79 6.74
C VAL A 164 -0.84 16.95 7.49
N ARG A 165 -0.68 16.82 8.81
CA ARG A 165 0.04 17.76 9.67
C ARG A 165 1.27 17.08 10.24
N TYR A 166 2.45 17.58 9.84
CA TYR A 166 3.73 17.13 10.38
C TYR A 166 4.01 17.87 11.70
N ARG A 167 4.05 17.13 12.80
CA ARG A 167 4.26 17.63 14.16
C ARG A 167 5.73 17.61 14.57
N ARG A 168 6.45 16.56 14.19
CA ARG A 168 7.88 16.34 14.44
C ARG A 168 8.52 15.61 13.26
N PRO A 169 9.86 15.66 13.12
CA PRO A 169 10.57 14.77 12.21
C PRO A 169 10.17 13.31 12.48
N THR A 170 9.85 12.58 11.42
CA THR A 170 9.53 11.15 11.52
C THR A 170 10.82 10.37 11.27
N PRO A 171 11.40 9.69 12.28
CA PRO A 171 12.72 9.10 12.15
C PRO A 171 12.75 7.87 11.23
N LEU A 172 13.86 7.72 10.50
CA LEU A 172 14.19 6.48 9.77
C LEU A 172 14.62 5.36 10.74
N HIS A 173 14.65 4.12 10.25
CA HIS A 173 15.16 2.93 10.95
C HIS A 173 14.55 2.68 12.33
N THR A 174 13.38 3.26 12.58
CA THR A 174 12.65 3.20 13.83
C THR A 174 11.28 2.59 13.56
N GLU A 175 10.79 1.75 14.47
CA GLU A 175 9.41 1.27 14.40
C GLU A 175 8.45 2.45 14.57
N LEU A 176 7.63 2.65 13.55
CA LEU A 176 6.57 3.65 13.55
C LEU A 176 5.23 2.97 13.66
N ARG A 177 4.33 3.60 14.41
CA ARG A 177 2.98 3.09 14.68
C ARG A 177 1.94 4.06 14.19
N PHE A 178 1.07 3.56 13.32
CA PHE A 178 -0.14 4.23 12.90
C PHE A 178 -1.32 3.80 13.76
N GLU A 179 -2.23 4.72 14.01
CA GLU A 179 -3.57 4.44 14.52
C GLU A 179 -4.58 5.22 13.68
N GLY A 180 -5.46 4.52 12.97
CA GLY A 180 -6.47 5.10 12.09
C GLY A 180 -7.88 4.68 12.46
N TRP A 181 -8.86 5.55 12.27
CA TRP A 181 -10.28 5.29 12.57
C TRP A 181 -11.22 6.13 11.72
N VAL A 182 -12.48 5.69 11.65
CA VAL A 182 -13.57 6.47 11.06
C VAL A 182 -14.06 7.46 12.11
N ASP A 183 -14.02 8.75 11.80
CA ASP A 183 -14.48 9.84 12.68
C ASP A 183 -16.00 9.99 12.59
N ARG A 184 -16.55 10.01 11.37
CA ARG A 184 -17.99 10.08 11.11
C ARG A 184 -18.33 9.73 9.66
N VAL A 185 -19.59 9.42 9.41
CA VAL A 185 -20.15 9.17 8.08
C VAL A 185 -21.35 10.08 7.84
N GLU A 186 -21.35 10.79 6.71
CA GLU A 186 -22.41 11.71 6.29
C GLU A 186 -22.86 11.38 4.86
N GLY A 187 -23.87 10.52 4.74
CA GLY A 187 -24.30 9.99 3.45
C GLY A 187 -23.15 9.25 2.75
N ARG A 188 -22.69 9.76 1.60
CA ARG A 188 -21.56 9.19 0.86
C ARG A 188 -20.18 9.67 1.33
N LYS A 189 -20.11 10.55 2.33
CA LYS A 189 -18.85 11.10 2.82
C LYS A 189 -18.40 10.34 4.05
N ILE A 190 -17.23 9.69 3.98
CA ILE A 190 -16.62 8.97 5.10
C ILE A 190 -15.42 9.79 5.55
N PHE A 191 -15.51 10.35 6.76
CA PHE A 191 -14.43 11.12 7.37
C PHE A 191 -13.61 10.20 8.25
N THR A 192 -12.29 10.23 8.09
CA THR A 192 -11.33 9.38 8.80
C THR A 192 -10.23 10.22 9.40
N ARG A 193 -9.60 9.69 10.44
CA ARG A 193 -8.48 10.31 11.15
C ARG A 193 -7.42 9.28 11.44
N ALA A 194 -6.16 9.71 11.43
CA ALA A 194 -5.05 8.87 11.84
C ALA A 194 -3.93 9.65 12.51
N GLU A 195 -3.18 8.95 13.36
CA GLU A 195 -1.96 9.42 14.00
C GLU A 195 -0.79 8.53 13.63
N LEU A 196 0.41 9.12 13.52
CA LEU A 196 1.68 8.43 13.37
C LEU A 196 2.58 8.76 14.56
N ARG A 197 3.08 7.71 15.22
CA ARG A 197 3.92 7.83 16.41
C ARG A 197 5.24 7.11 16.24
N ALA A 198 6.31 7.71 16.78
CA ALA A 198 7.62 7.11 16.93
C ALA A 198 7.96 7.08 18.42
N ALA A 199 8.24 5.89 18.98
CA ALA A 199 8.49 5.73 20.42
C ALA A 199 7.41 6.38 21.33
N GLY A 200 6.15 6.36 20.88
CA GLY A 200 5.00 6.96 21.59
C GLY A 200 4.78 8.46 21.32
N GLU A 201 5.75 9.17 20.74
CA GLU A 201 5.60 10.59 20.40
C GLU A 201 4.90 10.77 19.04
N LEU A 202 3.94 11.71 18.99
CA LEU A 202 3.25 12.06 17.75
C LEU A 202 4.19 12.80 16.79
N THR A 203 4.45 12.20 15.63
CA THR A 203 5.28 12.79 14.57
C THR A 203 4.45 13.40 13.45
N ALA A 204 3.31 12.81 13.13
CA ALA A 204 2.35 13.36 12.17
C ALA A 204 0.93 12.88 12.48
N GLU A 205 -0.06 13.59 11.93
CA GLU A 205 -1.48 13.21 11.98
C GLU A 205 -2.14 13.54 10.65
N ALA A 206 -3.25 12.88 10.34
CA ALA A 206 -3.96 13.09 9.09
C ALA A 206 -5.49 13.06 9.28
N GLU A 207 -6.17 13.83 8.44
CA GLU A 207 -7.62 13.79 8.24
C GLU A 207 -7.89 13.42 6.77
N GLY A 208 -8.71 12.39 6.56
CA GLY A 208 -9.09 11.91 5.24
C GLY A 208 -10.59 12.04 5.02
N LEU A 209 -10.99 12.46 3.82
CA LEU A 209 -12.37 12.38 3.33
C LEU A 209 -12.38 11.39 2.17
N PHE A 210 -13.17 10.33 2.31
CA PHE A 210 -13.44 9.36 1.27
C PHE A 210 -14.88 9.53 0.77
N ILE A 211 -15.07 9.34 -0.53
CA ILE A 211 -16.39 9.43 -1.16
C ILE A 211 -16.80 8.02 -1.56
N SER A 212 -17.80 7.47 -0.88
CA SER A 212 -18.33 6.15 -1.20
C SER A 212 -18.91 6.15 -2.61
N ILE A 213 -18.52 5.16 -3.40
CA ILE A 213 -19.03 4.95 -4.75
C ILE A 213 -19.99 3.76 -4.75
N ASP A 214 -21.09 3.90 -5.49
CA ASP A 214 -21.99 2.77 -5.70
C ASP A 214 -21.35 1.74 -6.65
N GLN A 215 -21.92 0.52 -6.65
CA GLN A 215 -21.40 -0.60 -7.42
C GLN A 215 -21.38 -0.32 -8.93
N ASP A 216 -22.36 0.42 -9.44
CA ASP A 216 -22.47 0.76 -10.86
C ASP A 216 -21.34 1.71 -11.28
N ARG A 217 -21.06 2.74 -10.50
CA ARG A 217 -19.97 3.69 -10.76
C ARG A 217 -18.61 3.02 -10.67
N PHE A 218 -18.46 2.07 -9.75
CA PHE A 218 -17.25 1.26 -9.67
C PHE A 218 -17.09 0.37 -10.91
N ALA A 219 -18.14 -0.29 -11.37
CA ALA A 219 -18.11 -1.10 -12.59
C ALA A 219 -17.73 -0.28 -13.83
N GLU A 220 -18.26 0.95 -13.97
CA GLU A 220 -17.87 1.88 -15.05
C GLU A 220 -16.37 2.22 -15.04
N LEU A 221 -15.77 2.44 -13.86
CA LEU A 221 -14.33 2.72 -13.73
C LEU A 221 -13.49 1.53 -14.21
N LEU A 222 -13.91 0.31 -13.87
CA LEU A 222 -13.24 -0.91 -14.29
C LEU A 222 -13.31 -1.12 -15.80
N GLU A 223 -14.47 -0.83 -16.39
CA GLU A 223 -14.65 -0.96 -17.83
C GLU A 223 -13.76 0.04 -18.59
N LYS A 224 -13.66 1.29 -18.11
CA LYS A 224 -12.76 2.31 -18.67
C LYS A 224 -11.29 1.93 -18.58
N GLN A 225 -10.84 1.39 -17.45
CA GLN A 225 -9.46 0.90 -17.32
C GLN A 225 -9.19 -0.26 -18.28
N ALA A 226 -10.11 -1.23 -18.38
CA ALA A 226 -9.97 -2.35 -19.30
C ALA A 226 -9.98 -1.91 -20.78
N GLU A 227 -10.68 -0.83 -21.12
CA GLU A 227 -10.63 -0.23 -22.46
C GLU A 227 -9.28 0.46 -22.73
N GLN A 228 -8.76 1.22 -21.77
CA GLN A 228 -7.46 1.87 -21.88
C GLN A 228 -6.31 0.85 -22.03
N GLU A 229 -6.35 -0.25 -21.26
CA GLU A 229 -5.39 -1.35 -21.39
C GLU A 229 -5.48 -2.03 -22.76
N ARG A 230 -6.70 -2.25 -23.28
CA ARG A 230 -6.90 -2.80 -24.63
C ARG A 230 -6.32 -1.87 -25.70
N ARG A 231 -6.58 -0.56 -25.61
CA ARG A 231 -6.01 0.44 -26.54
C ARG A 231 -4.48 0.48 -26.49
N ARG A 232 -3.90 0.40 -25.28
CA ARG A 232 -2.44 0.39 -25.11
C ARG A 232 -1.79 -0.84 -25.73
N ARG A 233 -2.41 -2.02 -25.59
CA ARG A 233 -1.94 -3.26 -26.22
C ARG A 233 -1.97 -3.20 -27.74
N SER A 234 -3.08 -2.70 -28.31
CA SER A 234 -3.16 -2.53 -29.77
C SER A 234 -2.10 -1.56 -30.31
N ALA A 235 -1.72 -0.54 -29.53
CA ALA A 235 -0.65 0.40 -29.91
C ALA A 235 0.79 -0.15 -29.69
N GLU A 236 0.96 -1.25 -28.94
CA GLU A 236 2.24 -1.94 -28.75
C GLU A 236 2.45 -3.08 -29.78
N GLU A 237 1.39 -3.43 -30.54
CA GLU A 237 1.39 -4.47 -31.59
C GLU A 237 1.50 -3.91 -33.03
N ASP A 238 1.35 -2.59 -33.21
CA ASP A 238 1.53 -1.82 -34.46
C ASP A 238 2.93 -1.19 -34.58
#